data_AF-A0A212FFC4-F1
#
_entry.id   AF-A0A212FFC4-F1
#
_cell.length_a   1.000
_cell.length_b   1.000
_cell.length_c   1.000
_cell.angle_alpha   90.00
_cell.angle_beta   90.00
_cell.angle_gamma   90.00
#
_symmetry.space_group_name_H-M   'P 1'
#
loop_
_entity.id
_entity.type
_entity.pdbx_description
1 polymer ?
#
loop_
_entity_poly.entity_id
_entity_poly.type
_entity_poly.pdbx_seq_one_letter_code
_entity_poly.pdbx_strand_id
1 'polypeptide(L)' 'MYPTKVVLPNGASINIRYHEPRKIIRLPLDLSSLSEEEKKLRLEKRKPKRKVKISDTIEDNFNAKKYLKYLKK' A
#
# COMPACT_ATOMS: atom_id res chain seq x y z
N MET A 1 25.51 27.23 11.64
CA MET A 1 25.41 25.78 11.42
C MET A 1 24.55 25.19 12.54
N TYR A 2 23.43 24.57 12.21
CA TYR A 2 22.41 24.12 13.15
C TYR A 2 22.53 22.62 13.43
N PRO A 3 22.24 22.14 14.66
CA PRO A 3 22.22 20.70 14.93
C PRO A 3 21.05 20.03 14.21
N THR A 4 21.35 19.01 13.42
CA THR A 4 20.39 18.27 12.59
C THR A 4 20.58 16.77 12.74
N LYS A 5 19.48 16.03 12.91
CA LYS A 5 19.47 14.56 12.90
C LYS A 5 19.36 14.04 11.48
N VAL A 6 20.39 13.36 10.99
CA VAL A 6 20.33 12.63 9.72
C VAL A 6 19.93 11.19 10.00
N VAL A 7 18.83 10.74 9.41
CA VAL A 7 18.35 9.36 9.47
C VAL A 7 18.84 8.63 8.23
N LEU A 8 19.66 7.63 8.44
CA LEU A 8 20.21 6.76 7.41
C LEU A 8 19.13 5.79 6.87
N PRO A 9 19.33 5.20 5.68
CA PRO A 9 18.38 4.26 5.08
C PRO A 9 18.17 2.98 5.91
N ASN A 10 19.17 2.59 6.70
CA ASN A 10 19.13 1.48 7.65
C ASN A 10 18.41 1.82 8.97
N GLY A 11 17.94 3.05 9.14
CA GLY A 11 17.22 3.51 10.34
C GLY A 11 18.10 4.06 11.45
N ALA A 12 19.43 3.96 11.35
CA ALA A 12 20.33 4.60 12.29
C ALA A 12 20.30 6.14 12.14
N SER A 13 20.69 6.86 13.19
CA SER A 13 20.67 8.32 13.20
C SER A 13 22.00 8.91 13.64
N ILE A 14 22.44 9.96 12.96
CA ILE A 14 23.68 10.69 13.24
C ILE A 14 23.35 12.17 13.45
N ASN A 15 23.97 12.79 14.45
CA ASN A 15 23.87 14.23 14.67
C ASN A 15 24.99 14.94 13.89
N ILE A 16 24.60 15.79 12.95
CA ILE A 16 25.54 16.66 12.22
C ILE A 16 25.15 18.12 12.42
N ARG A 17 26.07 19.02 12.09
CA ARG A 17 25.74 20.44 11.95
C ARG A 17 25.39 20.69 10.47
N TYR A 18 24.29 21.37 10.18
CA TYR A 18 23.82 21.65 8.81
C TYR A 18 23.66 23.16 8.56
N HIS A 19 23.65 23.60 7.30
CA HIS A 19 23.57 25.03 6.95
C HIS A 19 22.18 25.60 7.23
N GLU A 20 21.14 24.86 6.88
CA GLU A 20 19.74 25.20 7.15
C GLU A 20 19.26 24.66 8.51
N PRO A 21 18.35 25.36 9.21
CA PRO A 21 17.79 24.92 10.48
C PRO A 21 16.74 23.80 10.27
N ARG A 22 17.19 22.62 9.87
CA ARG A 22 16.36 21.41 9.74
C ARG A 22 16.51 20.54 10.98
N LYS A 23 15.39 20.08 11.54
CA LYS A 23 15.41 19.16 12.68
C LYS A 23 15.84 17.74 12.26
N ILE A 24 15.33 17.27 11.12
CA ILE A 24 15.54 15.90 10.64
C ILE A 24 15.74 15.92 9.12
N ILE A 25 16.72 15.16 8.63
CA ILE A 25 16.93 14.85 7.21
C ILE A 25 16.88 13.33 7.06
N ARG A 26 15.96 12.82 6.24
CA ARG A 26 15.86 11.38 5.96
C ARG A 26 16.51 11.07 4.63
N LEU A 27 17.56 10.25 4.64
CA LEU A 27 18.21 9.83 3.41
C LEU A 27 17.33 8.80 2.68
N PRO A 28 17.21 8.90 1.35
CA PRO A 28 16.54 7.89 0.56
C PRO A 28 17.38 6.61 0.53
N LEU A 29 16.70 5.48 0.35
CA LEU A 29 17.36 4.23 -0.01
C LEU A 29 17.78 4.31 -1.48
N ASP A 30 19.04 4.01 -1.77
CA ASP A 30 19.52 3.88 -3.14
C ASP A 30 18.91 2.64 -3.80
N LEU A 31 18.31 2.80 -4.98
CA LEU A 31 17.70 1.70 -5.74
C LEU A 31 18.71 0.91 -6.57
N SER A 32 19.92 1.44 -6.80
CA SER A 32 20.94 0.76 -7.60
C SER A 32 21.51 -0.47 -6.88
N SER A 33 21.66 -0.38 -5.56
CA SER A 33 22.29 -1.39 -4.70
C SER A 33 21.39 -2.56 -4.31
N LEU A 34 20.10 -2.52 -4.63
CA LEU A 34 19.15 -3.59 -4.28
C LEU A 34 19.17 -4.73 -5.31
N SER A 35 18.80 -5.92 -4.87
CA SER A 35 18.39 -7.04 -5.74
C SER A 35 17.11 -6.70 -6.52
N GLU A 36 16.96 -7.29 -7.71
CA GLU A 36 15.79 -7.12 -8.57
C GLU A 36 14.48 -7.54 -7.88
N GLU A 37 14.53 -8.59 -7.07
CA GLU A 37 13.38 -9.10 -6.31
C GLU A 37 12.88 -8.07 -5.29
N GLU A 38 13.78 -7.47 -4.53
CA GLU A 38 13.44 -6.45 -3.55
C GLU A 38 12.88 -5.18 -4.19
N LYS A 39 13.40 -4.82 -5.37
CA LYS A 39 12.89 -3.69 -6.15
C LYS A 39 11.45 -3.96 -6.58
N LYS A 40 11.17 -5.17 -7.09
CA LYS A 40 9.82 -5.58 -7.51
C LYS A 40 8.83 -5.55 -6.34
N LEU A 41 9.19 -6.13 -5.19
CA LEU A 41 8.36 -6.10 -3.98
C LEU A 41 8.03 -4.68 -3.52
N ARG A 42 9.00 -3.75 -3.59
CA ARG A 42 8.78 -2.34 -3.23
C ARG A 42 7.87 -1.63 -4.23
N LEU A 43 8.01 -1.89 -5.53
CA LEU A 43 7.13 -1.35 -6.56
C LEU A 43 5.70 -1.85 -6.39
N GLU A 44 5.51 -3.12 -6.05
CA GLU A 44 4.20 -3.68 -5.74
C GLU A 44 3.58 -3.05 -4.48
N LYS A 45 4.35 -2.83 -3.43
CA LYS A 45 3.89 -2.11 -2.21
C LYS A 45 3.48 -0.65 -2.48
N ARG A 46 4.05 -0.01 -3.50
CA ARG A 46 3.67 1.35 -3.93
C ARG A 46 2.39 1.37 -4.75
N LYS A 47 1.94 0.24 -5.31
CA LYS A 47 0.66 0.20 -6.04
C LYS A 47 -0.47 0.49 -5.04
N PRO A 48 -1.44 1.35 -5.40
CA PRO A 48 -2.57 1.65 -4.54
C PRO A 48 -3.36 0.36 -4.26
N LYS A 49 -3.68 0.12 -2.99
CA LYS A 49 -4.50 -1.02 -2.59
C LYS A 49 -5.90 -0.86 -3.19
N ARG A 50 -6.22 -1.64 -4.21
CA ARG A 50 -7.58 -1.72 -4.73
C ARG A 50 -8.43 -2.46 -3.71
N LYS A 51 -9.47 -1.81 -3.18
CA LYS A 51 -10.50 -2.50 -2.41
C LYS A 51 -11.20 -3.43 -3.41
N VAL A 52 -10.96 -4.73 -3.30
CA VAL A 52 -11.74 -5.73 -4.04
C VAL A 52 -13.15 -5.63 -3.47
N LYS A 53 -14.03 -4.91 -4.17
CA LYS A 53 -15.47 -5.08 -3.96
C LYS A 53 -15.75 -6.45 -4.52
N ILE A 54 -15.88 -7.44 -3.63
CA ILE A 54 -16.47 -8.71 -3.98
C ILE A 54 -17.92 -8.34 -4.30
N SER A 55 -18.21 -8.09 -5.57
CA SER A 55 -19.58 -8.14 -6.04
C SER A 55 -19.91 -9.61 -6.01
N ASP A 56 -20.47 -10.07 -4.90
CA ASP A 56 -21.20 -11.33 -4.88
C ASP A 56 -22.25 -11.17 -5.97
N THR A 57 -22.02 -11.80 -7.11
CA THR A 57 -23.03 -11.93 -8.15
C THR A 57 -24.11 -12.78 -7.52
N ILE A 58 -25.11 -12.12 -6.93
CA ILE A 58 -26.33 -12.77 -6.49
C ILE A 58 -26.93 -13.34 -7.78
N GLU A 59 -26.69 -14.63 -8.01
CA GLU A 59 -27.32 -15.38 -9.08
C GLU A 59 -28.80 -15.57 -8.70
N ASP A 60 -29.62 -14.56 -8.95
CA ASP A 60 -31.07 -14.67 -8.86
C ASP A 60 -31.58 -15.57 -9.99
N ASN A 61 -31.41 -16.89 -9.82
CA ASN A 61 -32.07 -17.91 -10.62
C ASN A 61 -33.56 -18.03 -10.21
N PHE A 62 -34.27 -16.90 -10.25
CA PHE A 62 -35.68 -16.83 -9.93
C PHE A 62 -36.50 -17.45 -11.07
N ASN A 63 -37.16 -18.57 -10.79
CA ASN A 63 -38.04 -19.25 -11.74
C ASN A 63 -39.50 -19.15 -11.29
N ALA A 64 -40.25 -18.25 -11.93
CA ALA A 64 -41.67 -18.01 -11.66
C ALA A 64 -42.54 -19.28 -11.74
N LYS A 65 -42.17 -20.27 -12.57
CA LYS A 65 -42.92 -21.53 -12.70
C LYS A 65 -42.91 -22.36 -11.41
N LYS A 66 -41.86 -22.25 -10.58
CA LYS A 66 -41.75 -22.98 -9.29
C LYS A 66 -42.78 -22.52 -8.26
N TYR A 67 -43.31 -21.30 -8.41
CA TYR A 67 -44.21 -20.68 -7.44
C TYR A 67 -45.69 -20.73 -7.84
N LEU A 68 -46.02 -21.16 -9.06
CA LEU A 68 -47.40 -21.34 -9.54
C LEU A 68 -48.21 -22.34 -8.69
N LYS A 69 -47.55 -23.30 -8.03
CA LYS A 69 -48.19 -24.30 -7.16
C LYS A 69 -48.83 -23.71 -5.89
N TYR A 70 -48.41 -22.50 -5.49
CA TYR A 70 -48.97 -21.80 -4.32
C TYR A 70 -50.07 -20.81 -4.69
N LEU A 71 -50.37 -20.64 -5.99
CA LEU A 71 -51.39 -19.70 -6.48
C LEU A 71 -52.78 -20.32 -6.60
N LYS A 72 -52.90 -21.66 -6.57
CA LYS A 72 -54.21 -22.33 -6.59
C LYS A 72 -54.66 -22.59 -5.15
N LYS A 73 -55.81 -21.99 -4.82
CA LYS A 73 -56.58 -22.19 -3.59
C LYS A 73 -57.36 -23.49 -3.65
#